data_AF-A0A5J9U6H5-F1
#
_entry.id   AF-A0A5J9U6H5-F1
#
_cell.length_a   1.000
_cell.length_b   1.000
_cell.length_c   1.000
_cell.angle_alpha   90.00
_cell.angle_beta   90.00
_cell.angle_gamma   90.00
#
_symmetry.space_group_name_H-M   'P 1'
#
loop_
_entity.id
_entity.type
_entity.pdbx_description
1 polymer ?
#
loop_
_entity_poly.entity_id
_entity_poly.type
_entity_poly.pdbx_seq_one_letter_code
_entity_poly.pdbx_strand_id
1 'polypeptide(L)'
;MTPGAPNQPSCHAVVAGLWTLTPPDAASGRAPGYGLTTNILTGGRHCTGADARVEPYKRYCDLLGVTYGPNMDCRGQVPFDGAIKSPAK
;
A
#
# COMPACT_ATOMS: atom_id res chain seq x y z
N MET A 1 -7.16 10.81 1.34
CA MET A 1 -6.46 11.63 0.32
C MET A 1 -5.24 12.35 0.88
N THR A 2 -5.09 12.44 2.20
CA THR A 2 -3.95 13.08 2.87
C THR A 2 -2.74 12.13 2.97
N PRO A 3 -1.52 12.58 2.63
CA PRO A 3 -0.27 11.94 3.00
C PRO A 3 -0.10 11.81 4.53
N GLY A 4 0.40 10.67 5.01
CA GLY A 4 0.67 10.47 6.43
C GLY A 4 2.03 11.02 6.90
N ALA A 5 2.97 11.17 5.96
CA ALA A 5 4.33 11.66 6.19
C ALA A 5 4.85 12.33 4.90
N PRO A 6 5.89 13.19 4.96
CA PRO A 6 6.40 13.92 3.80
C PRO A 6 6.79 13.03 2.61
N ASN A 7 7.40 11.89 2.89
CA ASN A 7 7.87 10.96 1.85
C ASN A 7 6.87 9.84 1.53
N GLN A 8 5.68 9.86 2.16
CA GLN A 8 4.66 8.84 1.99
C GLN A 8 3.52 9.39 1.11
N PRO A 9 3.21 8.78 -0.05
CA PRO A 9 2.06 9.21 -0.84
C PRO A 9 0.75 8.94 -0.09
N SER A 10 -0.32 9.63 -0.49
CA SER A 10 -1.64 9.25 -0.02
C SER A 10 -2.10 7.95 -0.69
N CYS A 11 -2.95 7.17 -0.02
CA CYS A 11 -3.56 5.98 -0.62
C CYS A 11 -4.25 6.29 -1.95
N HIS A 12 -4.92 7.45 -2.01
CA HIS A 12 -5.60 7.91 -3.22
C HIS A 12 -4.62 8.15 -4.37
N ALA A 13 -3.48 8.79 -4.12
CA ALA A 13 -2.47 9.04 -5.14
C ALA A 13 -1.91 7.72 -5.72
N VAL A 14 -1.76 6.68 -4.90
CA VAL A 14 -1.32 5.35 -5.37
C VAL A 14 -2.37 4.71 -6.29
N VAL A 15 -3.62 4.58 -5.84
CA VAL A 15 -4.65 3.86 -6.61
C VAL A 15 -5.12 4.62 -7.86
N ALA A 16 -5.02 5.96 -7.85
CA ALA A 16 -5.35 6.79 -9.00
C ALA A 16 -4.19 6.92 -10.02
N GLY A 17 -3.03 6.28 -9.76
CA GLY A 17 -1.86 6.37 -10.65
C GLY A 17 -1.18 7.73 -10.65
N LEU A 18 -1.41 8.56 -9.63
CA LEU A 18 -0.84 9.91 -9.49
C LEU A 18 0.52 9.89 -8.79
N TRP A 19 0.84 8.82 -8.07
CA TRP A 19 2.13 8.65 -7.43
C TRP A 19 3.16 8.07 -8.40
N THR A 20 4.32 8.73 -8.47
CA THR A 20 5.46 8.28 -9.31
C THR A 20 6.46 7.52 -8.45
N LEU A 21 6.82 6.32 -8.89
CA LEU A 21 7.83 5.48 -8.24
C LEU A 21 9.21 6.15 -8.29
N THR A 22 9.86 6.30 -7.14
CA THR A 22 11.23 6.85 -7.06
C THR A 22 12.28 5.74 -6.88
N PRO A 23 13.58 6.00 -7.14
CA PRO A 23 14.62 4.99 -6.91
C PRO A 23 14.68 4.46 -5.45
N PRO A 24 14.54 5.30 -4.40
CA PRO A 24 14.43 4.82 -3.03
C PRO A 24 13.22 3.90 -2.78
N ASP A 25 12.09 4.14 -3.46
CA ASP A 25 10.91 3.28 -3.37
C ASP A 25 11.18 1.91 -3.98
N ALA A 26 11.77 1.89 -5.18
CA ALA A 26 12.13 0.64 -5.85
C ALA A 26 13.14 -0.18 -5.02
N ALA A 27 14.17 0.48 -4.45
CA ALA A 27 15.13 -0.16 -3.55
C ALA A 27 14.48 -0.71 -2.27
N SER A 28 13.36 -0.12 -1.86
CA SER A 28 12.53 -0.55 -0.73
C SER A 28 11.51 -1.63 -1.10
N GLY A 29 11.55 -2.14 -2.33
CA GLY A 29 10.58 -3.11 -2.86
C GLY A 29 9.17 -2.55 -3.07
N ARG A 30 8.95 -1.24 -2.90
CA ARG A 30 7.63 -0.61 -3.06
C ARG A 30 7.29 -0.52 -4.54
N ALA A 31 6.05 -0.88 -4.89
CA ALA A 31 5.54 -0.81 -6.25
C ALA A 31 4.07 -0.36 -6.24
N PRO A 32 3.59 0.39 -7.27
CA PRO A 32 2.20 0.84 -7.32
C PRO A 32 1.23 -0.35 -7.32
N GLY A 33 0.23 -0.32 -6.43
CA GLY A 33 -0.78 -1.37 -6.32
C GLY A 33 -1.43 -1.44 -4.94
N TYR A 34 -2.36 -2.39 -4.77
CA TYR A 34 -3.10 -2.57 -3.52
C TYR A 34 -2.19 -2.92 -2.33
N GLY A 35 -1.09 -3.63 -2.59
CA GLY A 35 -0.06 -3.91 -1.61
C GLY A 35 0.54 -2.63 -1.03
N LEU A 36 0.93 -1.67 -1.87
CA LEU A 36 1.47 -0.40 -1.38
C LEU A 36 0.44 0.41 -0.59
N THR A 37 -0.83 0.42 -1.03
CA THR A 37 -1.92 1.00 -0.23
C THR A 37 -2.02 0.37 1.15
N THR A 38 -1.87 -0.95 1.24
CA THR A 38 -1.87 -1.71 2.48
C THR A 38 -0.67 -1.36 3.37
N ASN A 39 0.52 -1.23 2.78
CA ASN A 39 1.73 -0.80 3.47
C ASN A 39 1.54 0.59 4.10
N ILE A 40 1.04 1.56 3.33
CA ILE A 40 0.73 2.93 3.75
C ILE A 40 -0.28 2.96 4.90
N LEU A 41 -1.37 2.19 4.81
CA LEU A 41 -2.43 2.15 5.83
C LEU A 41 -1.99 1.53 7.14
N THR A 42 -1.06 0.57 7.10
CA THR A 42 -0.71 -0.24 8.28
C THR A 42 0.69 -0.03 8.80
N GLY A 43 1.46 0.85 8.17
CA GLY A 43 2.87 1.04 8.50
C GLY A 43 3.68 -0.23 8.30
N GLY A 44 3.36 -1.03 7.28
CA GLY A 44 4.04 -2.27 6.95
C GLY A 44 3.75 -3.47 7.86
N ARG A 45 2.90 -3.34 8.88
CA ARG A 45 2.63 -4.42 9.86
C ARG A 45 2.17 -5.73 9.24
N HIS A 46 1.53 -5.68 8.09
CA HIS A 46 0.99 -6.85 7.40
C HIS A 46 1.78 -7.23 6.13
N CYS A 47 2.97 -6.65 5.95
CA CYS A 47 3.84 -6.91 4.81
C CYS A 47 4.80 -8.09 5.03
N THR A 48 4.56 -8.89 6.07
CA THR A 48 5.39 -10.05 6.44
C THR A 48 4.82 -11.39 5.96
N GLY A 49 3.62 -11.41 5.38
CA GLY A 49 2.95 -12.64 4.98
C GLY A 49 1.70 -12.39 4.13
N ALA A 50 0.84 -13.41 4.02
CA ALA A 50 -0.45 -13.25 3.35
C ALA A 50 -1.34 -12.26 4.12
N ASP A 51 -1.95 -11.33 3.38
CA ASP A 51 -2.79 -10.29 3.96
C ASP A 51 -4.28 -10.60 3.74
N ALA A 52 -5.03 -10.71 4.83
CA ALA A 52 -6.46 -10.98 4.81
C ALA A 52 -7.29 -9.93 4.06
N ARG A 53 -6.73 -8.76 3.75
CA ARG A 53 -7.39 -7.69 2.99
C ARG A 53 -7.39 -7.92 1.47
N VAL A 54 -6.53 -8.81 0.96
CA VAL A 54 -6.45 -9.10 -0.47
C VAL A 54 -7.76 -9.71 -1.00
N GLU A 55 -8.34 -10.66 -0.27
CA GLU A 55 -9.57 -11.34 -0.72
C GLU A 55 -10.81 -10.43 -0.76
N PRO A 56 -11.10 -9.59 0.25
CA PRO A 56 -12.14 -8.58 0.16
C PRO A 56 -11.94 -7.61 -1.03
N TYR A 57 -10.69 -7.20 -1.31
CA TYR A 57 -10.42 -6.32 -2.44
C TYR A 57 -10.76 -6.99 -3.77
N LYS A 58 -10.33 -8.24 -4.00
CA LYS A 58 -10.68 -9.01 -5.21
C LYS A 58 -12.20 -9.13 -5.37
N ARG A 59 -12.90 -9.48 -4.29
CA ARG A 59 -14.36 -9.59 -4.30
C ARG A 59 -15.03 -8.30 -4.76
N TYR A 60 -14.58 -7.14 -4.27
CA TYR A 60 -15.17 -5.86 -4.71
C TYR A 60 -14.81 -5.50 -6.15
N CYS A 61 -13.60 -5.81 -6.59
CA CYS A 61 -13.23 -5.66 -8.00
C CYS A 61 -14.09 -6.53 -8.92
N ASP A 62 -14.34 -7.79 -8.55
CA ASP A 62 -15.22 -8.70 -9.29
C ASP A 62 -16.65 -8.16 -9.39
N LEU A 63 -17.19 -7.69 -8.27
CA LEU A 63 -18.54 -7.09 -8.22
C LEU A 63 -18.65 -5.83 -9.09
N LEU A 64 -17.57 -5.07 -9.20
CA LEU A 64 -17.52 -3.84 -10.01
C LEU A 64 -17.10 -4.09 -11.47
N GLY A 65 -16.72 -5.32 -11.83
CA GLY A 65 -16.24 -5.66 -13.18
C GLY A 65 -14.93 -4.99 -13.55
N VAL A 66 -14.05 -4.72 -12.58
CA VAL A 66 -12.74 -4.08 -12.80
C VAL A 66 -11.59 -5.04 -12.50
N THR A 67 -10.44 -4.84 -13.15
CA THR A 67 -9.24 -5.64 -12.90
C THR A 67 -8.67 -5.35 -11.50
N TYR A 68 -8.05 -6.34 -10.87
CA TYR A 68 -7.38 -6.16 -9.57
C TYR A 68 -6.12 -5.28 -9.64
N GLY A 69 -5.49 -5.22 -10.82
CA GLY A 69 -4.19 -4.58 -10.99
C GLY A 69 -3.02 -5.43 -10.44
N PRO A 70 -1.78 -4.97 -10.66
CA PRO A 70 -0.58 -5.64 -10.19
C PRO A 70 -0.29 -5.35 -8.71
N ASN A 71 0.72 -6.03 -8.14
CA ASN A 71 1.27 -5.75 -6.81
C ASN A 71 0.20 -5.76 -5.70
N MET A 72 -0.56 -6.85 -5.66
CA MET A 72 -1.72 -7.02 -4.78
C MET A 72 -1.37 -7.14 -3.31
N ASP A 73 -0.22 -7.72 -2.99
CA ASP A 73 0.30 -7.83 -1.63
C ASP A 73 1.54 -6.94 -1.45
N CYS A 74 1.90 -6.70 -0.19
CA CYS A 74 3.08 -5.92 0.15
C CYS A 74 4.22 -6.77 0.72
N ARG A 75 4.24 -8.08 0.47
CA ARG A 75 5.26 -8.94 1.05
C ARG A 75 6.66 -8.47 0.64
N GLY A 76 7.50 -8.17 1.64
CA GLY A 76 8.87 -7.69 1.40
C GLY A 76 8.99 -6.19 1.07
N GLN A 77 7.89 -5.43 1.07
CA GLN A 77 7.96 -3.97 0.98
C GLN A 77 8.39 -3.36 2.32
N VAL A 78 9.38 -2.47 2.27
CA VAL A 78 9.80 -1.69 3.45
C VAL A 78 8.77 -0.57 3.70
N PRO A 79 8.30 -0.38 4.96
CA PRO A 79 7.39 0.72 5.29
C PRO A 79 8.02 2.09 5.07
N PHE A 80 7.18 3.11 4.91
CA PHE A 80 7.65 4.50 4.90
C PHE A 80 8.03 4.96 6.31
N ASP A 81 9.02 5.83 6.40
CA ASP A 81 9.44 6.47 7.65
C ASP A 81 8.28 7.28 8.26
N GLY A 82 8.08 7.17 9.58
CA GLY A 82 6.95 7.80 10.27
C GLY A 82 5.65 6.98 10.27
N ALA A 83 5.72 5.71 9.87
CA ALA A 83 4.66 4.72 10.04
C ALA A 83 3.90 4.91 11.37
N ILE A 84 2.56 4.95 11.27
CA ILE A 84 1.60 5.23 12.34
C ILE A 84 2.10 4.62 13.66
N LYS A 85 2.69 5.46 14.52
CA LYS A 85 3.00 5.05 15.89
C LYS A 85 1.65 4.70 16.50
N SER A 86 1.46 3.45 16.92
CA SER A 86 0.32 3.12 17.76
C SER A 86 0.27 4.16 18.89
N PRO A 87 -0.88 4.74 19.22
CA PRO A 87 -0.97 5.55 20.42
C PRO A 87 -0.42 4.69 21.55
N ALA A 88 0.53 5.24 22.31
CA ALA A 88 1.05 4.58 23.49
C ALA A 88 -0.15 4.20 24.37
N LYS A 89 -0.20 2.95 24.79
CA LYS A 89 -1.26 2.42 25.64
C LYS A 89 -1.27 3.15 26.97
#